data_AF-A0A9X9S3Q6-F1
#
_entry.id   AF-A0A9X9S3Q6-F1
#
_cell.length_a   1.000
_cell.length_b   1.000
_cell.length_c   1.000
_cell.angle_alpha   90.00
_cell.angle_beta   90.00
_cell.angle_gamma   90.00
#
_symmetry.space_group_name_H-M   'P 1'
#
loop_
_entity.id
_entity.type
_entity.pdbx_description
1 polymer ?
#
loop_
_entity_poly.entity_id
_entity_poly.type
_entity_poly.pdbx_seq_one_letter_code
_entity_poly.pdbx_strand_id
1 'polypeptide(L)'
;MVDENSNYLYIEDWKVTKDRIRHFDDIILKIRLEGIPIALALFSIGYYLIPILQINEVPVFGNAACIPFFAVSFYIIGLMGMDFVHFVLLLGSVDHSKWIENLPQFKGKLQITTKLTNIKLTWFHLIYAMIFYASILGVSVFVGFHYLLM
;
A
#
# COMPACT_ATOMS: atom_id res chain seq x y z
N MET A 1 20.71 -3.45 -38.46
CA MET A 1 19.37 -4.00 -38.78
C MET A 1 18.86 -4.60 -37.49
N VAL A 2 17.75 -4.11 -36.94
CA VAL A 2 17.13 -4.69 -35.74
C VAL A 2 16.41 -5.95 -36.19
N ASP A 3 16.77 -7.10 -35.60
CA ASP A 3 16.19 -8.41 -35.91
C ASP A 3 14.68 -8.43 -35.59
N GLU A 4 13.84 -8.95 -36.49
CA GLU A 4 12.39 -9.10 -36.25
C GLU A 4 12.08 -9.90 -34.98
N ASN A 5 12.91 -10.89 -34.64
CA ASN A 5 12.77 -11.65 -33.39
C ASN A 5 12.99 -10.76 -32.15
N SER A 6 13.94 -9.83 -32.20
CA SER A 6 14.18 -8.92 -31.09
C SER A 6 12.99 -7.97 -30.88
N ASN A 7 12.38 -7.48 -31.96
CA ASN A 7 11.18 -6.64 -31.87
C ASN A 7 9.99 -7.39 -31.28
N TYR A 8 9.82 -8.67 -31.63
CA TYR A 8 8.78 -9.52 -31.05
C TYR A 8 8.94 -9.64 -29.53
N LEU A 9 10.16 -9.95 -29.05
CA LEU A 9 10.46 -10.07 -27.62
C LEU A 9 10.17 -8.78 -26.85
N TYR A 10 10.54 -7.61 -27.39
CA TYR A 10 10.23 -6.32 -26.75
C TYR A 10 8.72 -6.03 -26.68
N ILE A 11 7.95 -6.41 -27.72
CA ILE A 11 6.49 -6.24 -27.71
C ILE A 11 5.84 -7.15 -26.68
N GLU A 12 6.31 -8.39 -26.56
CA GLU A 12 5.83 -9.35 -25.56
C GLU A 12 6.12 -8.86 -24.14
N ASP A 13 7.36 -8.44 -23.89
CA ASP A 13 7.76 -7.88 -22.60
C ASP A 13 6.96 -6.62 -22.24
N TRP A 14 6.70 -5.73 -23.21
CA TRP A 14 5.83 -4.57 -23.02
C TRP A 14 4.38 -4.96 -22.67
N LYS A 15 3.82 -6.00 -23.30
CA LYS A 15 2.48 -6.49 -22.96
C LYS A 15 2.43 -7.00 -21.52
N VAL A 16 3.38 -7.85 -21.14
CA VAL A 16 3.49 -8.39 -19.78
C VAL A 16 3.66 -7.27 -18.76
N THR A 17 4.47 -6.26 -19.09
CA THR A 17 4.70 -5.11 -18.19
C THR A 17 3.44 -4.29 -17.96
N LYS A 18 2.59 -4.08 -18.97
CA LYS A 18 1.29 -3.40 -18.78
C LYS A 18 0.34 -4.20 -17.91
N ASP A 19 0.31 -5.52 -18.08
CA ASP A 19 -0.52 -6.38 -17.24
C ASP A 19 -0.07 -6.30 -15.78
N ARG A 20 1.25 -6.23 -15.54
CA ARG A 20 1.82 -5.98 -14.20
C ARG A 20 1.43 -4.61 -13.65
N ILE A 21 1.51 -3.54 -14.45
CA ILE A 21 1.09 -2.19 -14.03
C ILE A 21 -0.36 -2.23 -13.52
N ARG A 22 -1.28 -2.81 -14.30
CA ARG A 22 -2.69 -2.93 -13.92
C ARG A 22 -2.86 -3.76 -12.65
N HIS A 23 -2.15 -4.88 -12.57
CA HIS A 23 -2.20 -5.76 -11.40
C HIS A 23 -1.75 -5.05 -10.11
N PHE A 24 -0.65 -4.30 -10.15
CA PHE A 24 -0.16 -3.56 -8.99
C PHE A 24 -1.09 -2.41 -8.61
N ASP A 25 -1.66 -1.70 -9.58
CA ASP A 25 -2.66 -0.65 -9.32
C ASP A 25 -3.91 -1.22 -8.63
N ASP A 26 -4.42 -2.36 -9.12
CA ASP A 26 -5.55 -3.07 -8.52
C ASP A 26 -5.25 -3.54 -7.09
N ILE A 27 -4.03 -4.06 -6.83
CA ILE A 27 -3.64 -4.49 -5.48
C ILE A 27 -3.54 -3.31 -4.53
N ILE A 28 -2.91 -2.20 -4.93
CA ILE A 28 -2.79 -1.00 -4.11
C ILE A 28 -4.17 -0.47 -3.72
N LEU A 29 -5.11 -0.45 -4.67
CA LEU A 29 -6.49 -0.05 -4.40
C LEU A 29 -7.17 -0.98 -3.40
N LYS A 30 -7.02 -2.30 -3.55
CA LYS A 30 -7.57 -3.28 -2.60
C LYS A 30 -6.98 -3.14 -1.20
N ILE A 31 -5.66 -3.00 -1.09
CA ILE A 31 -4.96 -2.77 0.20
C ILE A 31 -5.58 -1.57 0.93
N ARG A 32 -5.86 -0.48 0.21
CA ARG A 32 -6.41 0.75 0.81
C ARG A 32 -7.91 0.61 1.13
N LEU A 33 -8.69 0.08 0.19
CA LEU A 33 -10.15 -0.05 0.31
C LEU A 33 -10.56 -1.08 1.36
N GLU A 34 -9.78 -2.15 1.53
CA GLU A 34 -10.07 -3.20 2.50
C GLU A 34 -9.29 -3.00 3.81
N GLY A 35 -8.01 -2.65 3.71
CA GLY A 35 -7.14 -2.54 4.88
C GLY A 35 -7.48 -1.38 5.82
N ILE A 36 -7.83 -0.20 5.29
CA ILE A 36 -8.19 0.95 6.14
C ILE A 36 -9.47 0.65 6.95
N PRO A 37 -10.58 0.16 6.35
CA PRO A 37 -11.75 -0.24 7.11
C PRO A 37 -11.49 -1.34 8.15
N ILE A 38 -10.65 -2.33 7.83
CA ILE A 38 -10.29 -3.38 8.80
C ILE A 38 -9.56 -2.76 10.01
N ALA A 39 -8.61 -1.84 9.79
CA ALA A 39 -7.93 -1.16 10.88
C ALA A 39 -8.89 -0.35 11.77
N LEU A 40 -9.83 0.38 11.15
CA LEU A 40 -10.86 1.13 11.87
C LEU A 40 -11.81 0.22 12.66
N ALA A 41 -12.17 -0.93 12.10
CA ALA A 41 -13.00 -1.92 12.78
C ALA A 41 -12.27 -2.50 13.99
N LEU A 42 -11.00 -2.89 13.85
CA LEU A 42 -10.16 -3.35 14.96
C LEU A 42 -10.02 -2.29 16.05
N PHE A 43 -9.81 -1.03 15.67
CA PHE A 43 -9.75 0.08 16.62
C PHE A 43 -11.08 0.26 17.37
N SER A 44 -12.21 0.22 16.65
CA SER A 44 -13.54 0.38 17.23
C SER A 44 -13.90 -0.76 18.19
N ILE A 45 -13.54 -1.99 17.84
CA ILE A 45 -13.68 -3.16 18.72
C ILE A 45 -12.81 -2.96 19.96
N GLY A 46 -11.56 -2.54 19.81
CA GLY A 46 -10.67 -2.23 20.92
C GLY A 46 -11.28 -1.21 21.89
N TYR A 47 -11.82 -0.12 21.35
CA TYR A 47 -12.50 0.91 22.13
C TYR A 47 -13.73 0.37 22.88
N TYR A 48 -14.57 -0.42 22.21
CA TYR A 48 -15.74 -1.03 22.84
C TYR A 48 -15.38 -2.00 23.98
N LEU A 49 -14.23 -2.68 23.88
CA LEU A 49 -13.77 -3.65 24.87
C LEU A 49 -13.05 -3.03 26.07
N ILE A 50 -12.75 -1.72 26.06
CA ILE A 50 -12.05 -1.04 27.17
C ILE A 50 -12.66 -1.37 28.54
N PRO A 51 -13.99 -1.28 28.77
CA PRO A 51 -14.57 -1.50 30.10
C PRO A 51 -14.31 -2.90 30.67
N ILE A 52 -14.15 -3.89 29.78
CA ILE A 52 -13.91 -5.30 30.11
C ILE A 52 -12.40 -5.57 30.24
N LEU A 53 -11.59 -4.94 29.42
CA LEU A 53 -10.14 -5.18 29.39
C LEU A 53 -9.41 -4.41 30.50
N GLN A 54 -9.86 -3.21 30.86
CA GLN A 54 -9.17 -2.34 31.82
C GLN A 54 -9.10 -2.90 33.24
N ILE A 55 -9.94 -3.89 33.56
CA ILE A 55 -9.96 -4.56 34.88
C ILE A 55 -8.96 -5.71 34.98
N ASN A 56 -8.30 -6.07 33.88
CA ASN A 56 -7.36 -7.19 33.81
C ASN A 56 -5.96 -6.67 33.51
N GLU A 57 -4.97 -7.27 34.17
CA GLU A 57 -3.56 -7.05 33.87
C GLU A 57 -2.96 -8.27 33.15
N VAL A 58 -2.06 -8.01 32.21
CA VAL A 58 -1.31 -8.98 31.44
C VAL A 58 0.17 -8.84 31.80
N PRO A 59 0.89 -9.93 32.12
CA PRO A 59 2.25 -9.87 32.67
C PRO A 59 3.29 -9.08 31.87
N VAL A 60 3.07 -8.90 30.56
CA VAL A 60 3.99 -8.20 29.64
C VAL A 60 3.57 -6.75 29.37
N PHE A 61 2.27 -6.45 29.49
CA PHE A 61 1.69 -5.22 28.98
C PHE A 61 0.95 -4.41 30.06
N GLY A 62 1.02 -4.82 31.34
CA GLY A 62 0.23 -4.16 32.38
C GLY A 62 -1.25 -4.23 32.04
N ASN A 63 -1.91 -3.09 31.85
CA ASN A 63 -3.34 -3.03 31.53
C ASN A 63 -3.69 -3.70 30.19
N ALA A 64 -4.59 -4.70 30.22
CA ALA A 64 -5.00 -5.44 29.02
C ALA A 64 -5.68 -4.56 27.95
N ALA A 65 -6.22 -3.39 28.33
CA ALA A 65 -6.87 -2.46 27.40
C ALA A 65 -5.90 -1.87 26.35
N CYS A 66 -4.58 -1.92 26.57
CA CYS A 66 -3.62 -1.44 25.56
C CYS A 66 -3.48 -2.38 24.36
N ILE A 67 -3.80 -3.68 24.52
CA ILE A 67 -3.51 -4.73 23.54
C ILE A 67 -4.19 -4.49 22.19
N PRO A 68 -5.50 -4.18 22.11
CA PRO A 68 -6.16 -3.94 20.83
C PRO A 68 -5.54 -2.76 20.07
N PHE A 69 -5.11 -1.71 20.76
CA PHE A 69 -4.54 -0.52 20.13
C PHE A 69 -3.12 -0.76 19.60
N PHE A 70 -2.30 -1.53 20.31
CA PHE A 70 -1.03 -1.99 19.77
C PHE A 70 -1.22 -2.96 18.61
N ALA A 71 -2.22 -3.86 18.66
CA ALA A 71 -2.54 -4.75 17.54
C ALA A 71 -2.92 -3.97 16.27
N VAL A 72 -3.75 -2.91 16.40
CA VAL A 72 -4.06 -2.00 15.28
C VAL A 72 -2.80 -1.32 14.75
N SER A 73 -1.90 -0.91 15.64
CA SER A 73 -0.65 -0.25 15.28
C SER A 73 0.25 -1.17 14.45
N PHE A 74 0.45 -2.41 14.88
CA PHE A 74 1.20 -3.43 14.12
C PHE A 74 0.53 -3.75 12.78
N TYR A 75 -0.80 -3.85 12.76
CA TYR A 75 -1.56 -4.07 11.53
C TYR A 75 -1.35 -2.94 10.52
N ILE A 76 -1.47 -1.67 10.96
CA ILE A 76 -1.23 -0.50 10.09
C ILE A 76 0.21 -0.46 9.59
N ILE A 77 1.21 -0.75 10.43
CA ILE A 77 2.61 -0.81 10.00
C ILE A 77 2.80 -1.85 8.90
N GLY A 78 2.20 -3.04 9.05
CA GLY A 78 2.21 -4.07 8.01
C GLY A 78 1.54 -3.62 6.72
N LEU A 79 0.38 -2.97 6.84
CA LEU A 79 -0.38 -2.43 5.71
C LEU A 79 0.41 -1.35 4.94
N MET A 80 1.06 -0.43 5.66
CA MET A 80 1.95 0.59 5.09
C MET A 80 3.11 -0.05 4.33
N GLY A 81 3.73 -1.09 4.90
CA GLY A 81 4.80 -1.84 4.25
C GLY A 81 4.32 -2.49 2.94
N MET A 82 3.16 -3.12 2.94
CA MET A 82 2.58 -3.72 1.73
C MET A 82 2.25 -2.67 0.67
N ASP A 83 1.60 -1.55 1.04
CA ASP A 83 1.29 -0.46 0.09
C ASP A 83 2.57 0.11 -0.53
N PHE A 84 3.59 0.38 0.29
CA PHE A 84 4.87 0.90 -0.18
C PHE A 84 5.58 -0.04 -1.15
N VAL A 85 5.66 -1.34 -0.84
CA VAL A 85 6.30 -2.33 -1.71
C VAL A 85 5.60 -2.40 -3.07
N HIS A 86 4.26 -2.47 -3.08
CA HIS A 86 3.50 -2.55 -4.34
C HIS A 86 3.60 -1.24 -5.14
N PHE A 87 3.67 -0.09 -4.46
CA PHE A 87 3.91 1.19 -5.11
C PHE A 87 5.28 1.25 -5.81
N VAL A 88 6.35 0.77 -5.16
CA VAL A 88 7.69 0.70 -5.77
C VAL A 88 7.69 -0.23 -6.99
N LEU A 89 7.03 -1.39 -6.89
CA LEU A 89 6.90 -2.32 -8.02
C LEU A 89 6.09 -1.74 -9.19
N LEU A 90 5.04 -0.97 -8.90
CA LEU A 90 4.27 -0.23 -9.90
C LEU A 90 5.16 0.80 -10.62
N LEU A 91 5.92 1.61 -9.88
CA LEU A 91 6.82 2.60 -10.48
C LEU A 91 7.87 1.94 -11.37
N GLY A 92 8.51 0.86 -10.90
CA GLY A 92 9.47 0.11 -11.70
C GLY A 92 8.86 -0.43 -13.00
N SER A 93 7.62 -0.93 -12.94
CA SER A 93 6.91 -1.43 -14.13
C SER A 93 6.55 -0.29 -15.10
N VAL A 94 6.13 0.86 -14.59
CA VAL A 94 5.84 2.05 -15.40
C VAL A 94 7.10 2.56 -16.10
N ASP A 95 8.23 2.63 -15.39
CA ASP A 95 9.49 3.11 -15.95
C ASP A 95 10.06 2.14 -16.99
N HIS A 96 9.98 0.83 -16.72
CA HIS A 96 10.36 -0.20 -17.70
C HIS A 96 9.50 -0.12 -18.97
N SER A 97 8.17 0.01 -18.82
CA SER A 97 7.27 0.15 -19.96
C SER A 97 7.59 1.40 -20.79
N LYS A 98 7.84 2.55 -20.14
CA LYS A 98 8.28 3.78 -20.83
C LYS A 98 9.61 3.61 -21.54
N TRP A 99 10.55 2.88 -20.96
CA TRP A 99 11.83 2.60 -21.61
C TRP A 99 11.62 1.84 -22.94
N ILE A 100 10.78 0.80 -22.95
CA ILE A 100 10.44 0.06 -24.18
C ILE A 100 9.74 0.98 -25.20
N GLU A 101 8.76 1.77 -24.76
CA GLU A 101 8.01 2.71 -25.61
C GLU A 101 8.91 3.80 -26.25
N ASN A 102 10.02 4.14 -25.60
CA ASN A 102 10.98 5.14 -26.08
C ASN A 102 12.04 4.58 -27.04
N LEU A 103 12.10 3.25 -27.24
CA LEU A 103 13.02 2.66 -28.22
C LEU A 103 12.72 3.19 -29.63
N PRO A 104 13.76 3.40 -30.48
CA PRO A 104 13.59 4.00 -31.81
C PRO A 104 12.57 3.29 -32.69
N GLN A 105 12.45 1.96 -32.57
CA GLN A 105 11.51 1.14 -33.35
C GLN A 105 10.03 1.27 -32.91
N PHE A 106 9.77 1.76 -31.70
CA PHE A 106 8.42 1.83 -31.10
C PHE A 106 7.92 3.25 -30.84
N LYS A 107 8.82 4.24 -30.89
CA LYS A 107 8.52 5.66 -30.69
C LYS A 107 7.40 6.12 -31.63
N GLY A 108 6.32 6.66 -31.05
CA GLY A 108 5.13 7.14 -31.77
C GLY A 108 4.11 6.07 -32.14
N LYS A 109 4.37 4.78 -31.87
CA LYS A 109 3.42 3.67 -32.10
C LYS A 109 2.86 3.11 -30.80
N LEU A 110 3.72 2.92 -29.80
CA LEU A 110 3.37 2.43 -28.46
C LEU A 110 3.60 3.56 -27.48
N GLN A 111 2.58 4.37 -27.19
CA GLN A 111 2.62 5.45 -26.18
C GLN A 111 1.35 5.40 -25.34
N ILE A 112 1.18 4.27 -24.63
CA ILE A 112 -0.05 3.97 -23.90
C ILE A 112 0.21 3.99 -22.39
N THR A 113 1.45 3.79 -21.94
CA THR A 113 1.81 3.70 -20.52
C THR A 113 1.37 4.93 -19.73
N THR A 114 1.56 6.14 -20.28
CA THR A 114 1.12 7.41 -19.65
C THR A 114 -0.38 7.65 -19.70
N LYS A 115 -1.13 6.92 -20.55
CA LYS A 115 -2.60 6.90 -20.56
C LYS A 115 -3.18 5.92 -19.55
N LEU A 116 -2.45 4.84 -19.26
CA LEU A 116 -2.83 3.82 -18.27
C LEU A 116 -2.58 4.29 -16.84
N THR A 117 -1.47 4.99 -16.59
CA THR A 117 -1.11 5.46 -15.26
C THR A 117 -0.63 6.90 -15.30
N ASN A 118 -1.28 7.76 -14.50
CA ASN A 118 -0.81 9.11 -14.24
C ASN A 118 0.02 9.13 -12.96
N ILE A 119 1.35 9.20 -13.12
CA ILE A 119 2.28 9.15 -12.00
C ILE A 119 2.02 10.22 -10.93
N LYS A 120 1.57 11.42 -11.32
CA LYS A 120 1.26 12.50 -10.37
C LYS A 120 0.04 12.15 -9.50
N LEU A 121 -0.98 11.55 -10.12
CA LEU A 121 -2.17 11.09 -9.42
C LEU A 121 -1.82 9.93 -8.47
N THR A 122 -0.99 8.98 -8.92
CA THR A 122 -0.52 7.87 -8.08
C THR A 122 0.25 8.38 -6.86
N TRP A 123 1.14 9.37 -7.04
CA TRP A 123 1.85 10.04 -5.94
C TRP A 123 0.89 10.74 -4.98
N PHE A 124 -0.11 11.46 -5.50
CA PHE A 124 -1.11 12.13 -4.67
C PHE A 124 -1.88 11.12 -3.80
N HIS A 125 -2.35 10.00 -4.38
CA HIS A 125 -3.03 8.95 -3.63
C HIS A 125 -2.13 8.31 -2.58
N LEU A 126 -0.83 8.12 -2.86
CA LEU A 126 0.12 7.60 -1.88
C LEU A 126 0.27 8.57 -0.70
N ILE A 127 0.50 9.86 -0.95
CA ILE A 127 0.65 10.86 0.11
C ILE A 127 -0.61 10.88 1.00
N TYR A 128 -1.80 10.88 0.37
CA TYR A 128 -3.06 10.87 1.10
C TYR A 128 -3.22 9.59 1.94
N ALA A 129 -2.94 8.41 1.38
CA ALA A 129 -2.97 7.15 2.11
C ALA A 129 -1.99 7.14 3.30
N MET A 130 -0.77 7.64 3.10
CA MET A 130 0.24 7.74 4.16
C MET A 130 -0.19 8.66 5.31
N ILE A 131 -0.87 9.78 5.01
CA ILE A 131 -1.45 10.64 6.04
C ILE A 131 -2.50 9.89 6.86
N PHE A 132 -3.37 9.11 6.20
CA PHE A 132 -4.37 8.28 6.87
C PHE A 132 -3.75 7.18 7.73
N TYR A 133 -2.72 6.51 7.23
CA TYR A 133 -2.01 5.50 8.01
C TYR A 133 -1.32 6.11 9.22
N ALA A 134 -0.63 7.24 9.04
CA ALA A 134 0.05 7.93 10.13
C ALA A 134 -0.92 8.44 11.20
N SER A 135 -2.12 8.91 10.82
CA SER A 135 -3.13 9.38 11.77
C SER A 135 -3.70 8.23 12.61
N ILE A 136 -4.10 7.12 11.98
CA ILE A 136 -4.61 5.93 12.69
C ILE A 136 -3.51 5.34 13.59
N LEU A 137 -2.29 5.23 13.07
CA LEU A 137 -1.14 4.72 13.83
C LEU A 137 -0.84 5.61 15.03
N GLY A 138 -0.77 6.93 14.84
CA GLY A 138 -0.48 7.89 15.91
C GLY A 138 -1.51 7.83 17.03
N VAL A 139 -2.81 7.81 16.69
CA VAL A 139 -3.89 7.69 17.67
C VAL A 139 -3.83 6.33 18.39
N SER A 140 -3.64 5.24 17.65
CA SER A 140 -3.59 3.89 18.22
C SER A 140 -2.40 3.72 19.17
N VAL A 141 -1.22 4.19 18.78
CA VAL A 141 -0.02 4.17 19.63
C VAL A 141 -0.24 5.02 20.89
N PHE A 142 -0.78 6.23 20.74
CA PHE A 142 -1.06 7.12 21.87
C PHE A 142 -2.02 6.47 22.88
N VAL A 143 -3.15 5.94 22.41
CA VAL A 143 -4.14 5.29 23.27
C VAL A 143 -3.58 4.01 23.90
N GLY A 144 -2.81 3.22 23.14
CA GLY A 144 -2.13 2.04 23.66
C GLY A 144 -1.18 2.37 24.82
N PHE A 145 -0.32 3.39 24.65
CA PHE A 145 0.57 3.83 25.73
C PHE A 145 -0.17 4.45 26.91
N HIS A 146 -1.26 5.18 26.67
CA HIS A 146 -2.08 5.73 27.75
C HIS A 146 -2.58 4.63 28.68
N TYR A 147 -3.14 3.55 28.14
CA TYR A 147 -3.60 2.42 28.96
C TYR A 147 -2.44 1.60 29.54
N LEU A 148 -1.33 1.43 28.83
CA LEU A 148 -0.15 0.72 29.34
C LEU A 148 0.42 1.35 30.63
N LEU A 149 0.31 2.69 30.76
CA LEU A 149 0.87 3.45 31.87
C LEU A 149 -0.12 3.73 33.02
N MET A 150 -1.39 3.32 32.87
CA MET A 150 -2.42 3.41 33.91
C MET A 150 -2.54 2.09 34.67
#